data_AF-A0A931RL69-F1
#
_entry.id   AF-A0A931RL69-F1
#
_cell.length_a   1.000
_cell.length_b   1.000
_cell.length_c   1.000
_cell.angle_alpha   90.00
_cell.angle_beta   90.00
_cell.angle_gamma   90.00
#
_symmetry.space_group_name_H-M   'P 1'
#
loop_
_entity.id
_entity.type
_entity.pdbx_description
1 polymer ?
#
loop_
_entity_poly.entity_id
_entity_poly.type
_entity_poly.pdbx_seq_one_letter_code
_entity_poly.pdbx_strand_id
1 'polypeptide(L)'
;MKLTKYFSMHYVTIAALVIVAVVKYIDHGFPVNLVVAVLTTSFLDSAVKTFWLKRKPTLPQSAIITGLIIGTVAMSAPVFGVFVASVLAMFSKFVIRLKGAHIFNPAVFGVVITQVFNPALHSGAGNATVHGASQIVEGFGPGGLAVPLILVPFLLFANYRARKLWIARPYLIATILLFYFTGLASFNSFNLQ
;
A
#
# COMPACT_ATOMS: atom_id res chain seq x y z
N MET A 1 29.77 -16.15 -16.24
CA MET A 1 28.48 -15.80 -16.87
C MET A 1 27.75 -14.80 -15.97
N LYS A 2 27.69 -13.52 -16.36
CA LYS A 2 27.19 -12.41 -15.50
C LYS A 2 25.66 -12.45 -15.40
N LEU A 3 25.12 -13.11 -14.36
CA LEU A 3 23.69 -13.17 -14.03
C LEU A 3 23.08 -11.84 -13.55
N THR A 4 23.82 -10.73 -13.65
CA THR A 4 23.46 -9.42 -13.10
C THR A 4 22.84 -8.47 -14.12
N LYS A 5 22.52 -8.95 -15.33
CA LYS A 5 21.92 -8.16 -16.40
C LYS A 5 20.48 -8.64 -16.64
N TYR A 6 19.50 -7.79 -16.29
CA TYR A 6 18.11 -7.82 -16.76
C TYR A 6 17.07 -8.72 -16.06
N PHE A 7 16.85 -8.50 -14.76
CA PHE A 7 15.46 -8.33 -14.33
C PHE A 7 15.28 -6.85 -13.98
N SER A 8 14.54 -6.10 -14.82
CA SER A 8 14.13 -4.75 -14.44
C SER A 8 13.41 -4.86 -13.11
N MET A 9 13.83 -4.09 -12.10
CA MET A 9 13.32 -4.18 -10.73
C MET A 9 11.79 -4.15 -10.68
N HIS A 10 11.16 -3.46 -11.63
CA HIS A 10 9.71 -3.42 -11.81
C HIS A 10 9.07 -4.80 -11.99
N TYR A 11 9.65 -5.70 -12.80
CA TYR A 11 9.09 -7.04 -13.00
C TYR A 11 9.21 -7.89 -11.74
N VAL A 12 10.32 -7.76 -11.00
CA VAL A 12 10.49 -8.44 -9.70
C VAL A 12 9.45 -7.95 -8.71
N THR A 13 9.22 -6.63 -8.64
CA THR A 13 8.18 -6.06 -7.78
C THR A 13 6.78 -6.49 -8.20
N ILE A 14 6.47 -6.49 -9.49
CA ILE A 14 5.17 -6.97 -10.01
C ILE A 14 4.98 -8.44 -9.64
N ALA A 15 5.97 -9.31 -9.89
CA ALA A 15 5.90 -10.72 -9.57
C ALA A 15 5.68 -10.94 -8.05
N ALA A 16 6.45 -10.24 -7.21
CA ALA A 16 6.28 -10.32 -5.76
C ALA A 16 4.88 -9.85 -5.32
N LEU A 17 4.38 -8.74 -5.87
CA LEU A 17 3.04 -8.24 -5.54
C LEU A 17 1.92 -9.15 -6.07
N VAL A 18 2.12 -9.80 -7.21
CA VAL A 18 1.17 -10.81 -7.72
C VAL A 18 1.13 -12.01 -6.79
N ILE A 19 2.27 -12.49 -6.28
CA ILE A 19 2.29 -13.57 -5.27
C ILE A 19 1.52 -13.15 -4.02
N VAL A 20 1.80 -11.95 -3.49
CA VAL A 20 1.08 -11.41 -2.33
C VAL A 20 -0.43 -11.30 -2.62
N ALA A 21 -0.80 -10.84 -3.81
CA ALA A 21 -2.20 -10.75 -4.23
C ALA A 21 -2.87 -12.12 -4.29
N VAL A 22 -2.22 -13.10 -4.91
CA VAL A 22 -2.75 -14.47 -5.00
C VAL A 22 -3.01 -15.01 -3.60
N VAL A 23 -2.00 -14.99 -2.73
CA VAL A 23 -2.13 -15.46 -1.33
C VAL A 23 -3.29 -14.77 -0.61
N LYS A 24 -3.45 -13.46 -0.81
CA LYS A 24 -4.52 -12.70 -0.14
C LYS A 24 -5.92 -13.02 -0.68
N TYR A 25 -6.05 -13.41 -1.94
CA TYR A 25 -7.34 -13.65 -2.59
C TYR A 25 -7.75 -15.13 -2.67
N ILE A 26 -6.94 -16.08 -2.16
CA ILE A 26 -7.27 -17.52 -2.17
C ILE A 26 -8.69 -17.78 -1.64
N ASP A 27 -9.08 -17.11 -0.56
CA ASP A 27 -10.34 -17.36 0.14
C ASP A 27 -11.46 -16.38 -0.23
N HIS A 28 -11.24 -15.47 -1.20
CA HIS A 28 -12.14 -14.33 -1.47
C HIS A 28 -12.77 -14.33 -2.87
N GLY A 29 -12.57 -15.41 -3.64
CA GLY A 29 -13.13 -15.54 -4.98
C GLY A 29 -12.47 -14.60 -5.99
N PHE A 30 -13.24 -14.14 -6.98
CA PHE A 30 -12.69 -13.34 -8.09
C PHE A 30 -12.22 -11.95 -7.62
N PRO A 31 -10.96 -11.54 -7.89
CA PRO A 31 -10.35 -10.34 -7.32
C PRO A 31 -10.76 -9.05 -8.06
N VAL A 32 -12.05 -8.70 -8.04
CA VAL A 32 -12.61 -7.52 -8.75
C VAL A 32 -11.86 -6.25 -8.40
N ASN A 33 -11.61 -6.00 -7.11
CA ASN A 33 -10.93 -4.80 -6.63
C ASN A 33 -9.52 -4.66 -7.22
N LEU A 34 -8.79 -5.77 -7.32
CA LEU A 34 -7.45 -5.78 -7.92
C LEU A 34 -7.49 -5.45 -9.40
N VAL A 35 -8.41 -6.08 -10.14
CA VAL A 35 -8.58 -5.82 -11.57
C VAL A 35 -8.94 -4.35 -11.81
N VAL A 36 -9.92 -3.83 -11.08
CA VAL A 36 -10.35 -2.42 -11.20
C VAL A 36 -9.22 -1.46 -10.86
N ALA A 37 -8.46 -1.70 -9.79
CA ALA A 37 -7.33 -0.85 -9.41
C ALA A 37 -6.23 -0.84 -10.48
N VAL A 38 -5.81 -2.01 -10.96
CA VAL A 38 -4.75 -2.13 -11.97
C VAL A 38 -5.19 -1.50 -13.29
N LEU A 39 -6.41 -1.76 -13.75
CA LEU A 39 -6.93 -1.15 -14.98
C LEU A 39 -7.03 0.37 -14.86
N THR A 40 -7.61 0.88 -13.77
CA THR A 40 -7.81 2.33 -13.56
C THR A 40 -6.47 3.06 -13.53
N THR A 41 -5.53 2.59 -12.73
CA THR A 41 -4.19 3.20 -12.62
C THR A 41 -3.41 3.12 -13.93
N SER A 42 -3.46 1.99 -14.65
CA SER A 42 -2.75 1.81 -15.92
C SER A 42 -3.33 2.67 -17.03
N PHE A 43 -4.66 2.75 -17.11
CA PHE A 43 -5.36 3.58 -18.06
C PHE A 43 -5.05 5.06 -17.82
N LEU A 44 -5.20 5.54 -16.57
CA LEU A 44 -4.92 6.93 -16.23
C LEU A 44 -3.45 7.30 -16.45
N ASP A 45 -2.50 6.45 -16.08
CA ASP A 45 -1.08 6.71 -16.31
C ASP A 45 -0.76 6.82 -17.81
N SER A 46 -1.32 5.93 -18.62
CA SER A 46 -1.15 5.97 -20.07
C SER A 46 -1.82 7.19 -20.69
N ALA A 47 -3.06 7.48 -20.30
CA ALA A 47 -3.82 8.63 -20.77
C ALA A 47 -3.10 9.94 -20.44
N VAL A 48 -2.66 10.12 -19.19
CA VAL A 48 -1.92 11.32 -18.79
C VAL A 48 -0.60 11.45 -19.56
N LYS A 49 0.16 10.36 -19.71
CA LYS A 49 1.44 10.41 -20.44
C LYS A 49 1.25 10.73 -21.93
N THR A 50 0.23 10.16 -22.56
CA THR A 50 -0.03 10.34 -23.99
C THR A 50 -0.67 11.69 -24.28
N PHE A 51 -1.73 12.07 -23.57
CA PHE A 51 -2.46 13.30 -23.85
C PHE A 51 -1.80 14.54 -23.24
N TRP A 52 -1.33 14.46 -21.99
CA TRP A 52 -0.82 15.65 -21.30
C TRP A 52 0.69 15.82 -21.49
N LEU A 53 1.47 14.73 -21.37
CA LEU A 53 2.93 14.81 -21.51
C LEU A 53 3.42 14.53 -22.94
N LYS A 54 2.54 14.22 -23.90
CA LYS A 54 2.84 13.92 -25.31
C LYS A 54 3.95 12.86 -25.47
N ARG A 55 3.99 11.86 -24.58
CA ARG A 55 4.96 10.76 -24.62
C ARG A 55 4.41 9.57 -25.40
N LYS A 56 5.33 8.78 -25.98
CA LYS A 56 4.97 7.53 -26.65
C LYS A 56 4.28 6.57 -25.66
N PRO A 57 3.22 5.87 -26.09
CA PRO A 57 2.57 4.87 -25.25
C PRO A 57 3.59 3.78 -24.91
N THR A 58 3.77 3.56 -23.62
CA THR A 58 4.66 2.54 -23.06
C THR A 58 3.93 1.82 -21.95
N LEU A 59 4.27 0.57 -21.69
CA LEU A 59 3.63 -0.20 -20.63
C LEU A 59 3.81 0.52 -19.27
N PRO A 60 2.71 0.84 -18.56
CA PRO A 60 2.77 1.68 -17.37
C PRO A 60 3.16 0.85 -16.13
N GLN A 61 4.37 0.28 -16.14
CA GLN A 61 4.84 -0.66 -15.11
C GLN A 61 4.70 -0.13 -13.68
N SER A 62 5.04 1.14 -13.44
CA SER A 62 4.90 1.74 -12.11
C SER A 62 3.45 2.00 -11.71
N ALA A 63 2.53 2.19 -12.67
CA ALA A 63 1.11 2.30 -12.39
C ALA A 63 0.51 0.93 -12.06
N ILE A 64 0.93 -0.13 -12.77
CA ILE A 64 0.55 -1.53 -12.44
C ILE A 64 0.95 -1.87 -11.00
N ILE A 65 2.17 -1.54 -10.59
CA ILE A 65 2.62 -1.69 -9.19
C ILE A 65 1.70 -0.93 -8.23
N THR A 66 1.33 0.30 -8.57
CA THR A 66 0.44 1.13 -7.75
C THR A 66 -0.95 0.49 -7.62
N GLY A 67 -1.54 0.04 -8.73
CA GLY A 67 -2.84 -0.64 -8.74
C GLY A 67 -2.83 -1.97 -8.00
N LEU A 68 -1.75 -2.76 -8.11
CA LEU A 68 -1.58 -3.98 -7.33
C LEU A 68 -1.56 -3.69 -5.82
N ILE A 69 -0.85 -2.65 -5.38
CA ILE A 69 -0.83 -2.25 -3.96
C ILE A 69 -2.23 -1.82 -3.52
N ILE A 70 -2.91 -0.95 -4.27
CA ILE A 70 -4.25 -0.46 -3.89
C ILE A 70 -5.25 -1.61 -3.83
N GLY A 71 -5.30 -2.45 -4.87
CA GLY A 71 -6.23 -3.57 -4.97
C GLY A 71 -6.03 -4.62 -3.88
N THR A 72 -4.77 -4.91 -3.52
CA THR A 72 -4.47 -5.82 -2.41
C THR A 72 -4.80 -5.20 -1.06
N VAL A 73 -4.45 -3.93 -0.82
CA VAL A 73 -4.69 -3.27 0.47
C VAL A 73 -6.18 -3.05 0.70
N ALA A 74 -6.92 -2.54 -0.28
CA ALA A 74 -8.34 -2.22 -0.20
C ALA A 74 -9.23 -3.38 -0.69
N MET A 75 -8.86 -4.63 -0.41
CA MET A 75 -9.57 -5.81 -0.93
C MET A 75 -11.02 -5.91 -0.43
N SER A 76 -11.30 -5.40 0.77
CA SER A 76 -12.62 -5.45 1.41
C SER A 76 -13.45 -4.19 1.17
N ALA A 77 -12.86 -3.19 0.50
CA ALA A 77 -13.55 -1.95 0.18
C ALA A 77 -14.58 -2.17 -0.96
N PRO A 78 -15.65 -1.37 -1.02
CA PRO A 78 -16.48 -1.27 -2.21
C PRO A 78 -15.63 -1.00 -3.45
N VAL A 79 -15.97 -1.64 -4.57
CA VAL A 79 -15.28 -1.46 -5.87
C VAL A 79 -15.17 0.02 -6.23
N PHE A 80 -16.22 0.80 -5.95
CA PHE A 80 -16.23 2.25 -6.19
C PHE A 80 -15.18 2.99 -5.34
N GLY A 81 -14.97 2.60 -4.09
CA GLY A 81 -13.93 3.18 -3.25
C GLY A 81 -12.52 2.85 -3.75
N VAL A 82 -12.31 1.64 -4.26
CA VAL A 82 -11.04 1.24 -4.89
C VAL A 82 -10.77 2.05 -6.16
N PHE A 83 -11.81 2.32 -6.95
CA PHE A 83 -11.73 3.21 -8.10
C PHE A 83 -11.32 4.64 -7.68
N VAL A 84 -11.99 5.22 -6.68
CA VAL A 84 -11.66 6.57 -6.16
C VAL A 84 -10.22 6.63 -5.64
N ALA A 85 -9.79 5.64 -4.86
CA ALA A 85 -8.42 5.54 -4.37
C ALA A 85 -7.40 5.47 -5.52
N SER A 86 -7.71 4.75 -6.59
CA SER A 86 -6.86 4.63 -7.78
C SER A 86 -6.73 5.95 -8.55
N VAL A 87 -7.82 6.71 -8.65
CA VAL A 87 -7.83 8.06 -9.25
C VAL A 87 -6.97 9.02 -8.43
N LEU A 88 -7.19 9.07 -7.10
CA LEU A 88 -6.44 9.93 -6.19
C LEU A 88 -4.95 9.59 -6.16
N ALA A 89 -4.60 8.29 -6.27
CA ALA A 89 -3.23 7.85 -6.41
C ALA A 89 -2.58 8.43 -7.67
N MET A 90 -3.25 8.33 -8.82
CA MET A 90 -2.72 8.89 -10.07
C MET A 90 -2.64 10.42 -10.02
N PHE A 91 -3.61 11.09 -9.41
CA PHE A 91 -3.54 12.53 -9.16
C PHE A 91 -2.29 12.90 -8.35
N SER A 92 -2.03 12.21 -7.23
CA SER A 92 -0.83 12.41 -6.42
C SER A 92 0.47 12.17 -7.21
N LYS A 93 0.48 11.12 -8.04
CA LYS A 93 1.62 10.77 -8.89
C LYS A 93 2.01 11.89 -9.86
N PHE A 94 1.02 12.54 -10.49
CA PHE A 94 1.28 13.52 -11.55
C PHE A 94 1.31 14.97 -11.05
N VAL A 95 0.46 15.32 -10.08
CA VAL A 95 0.28 16.70 -9.61
C VAL A 95 1.15 17.00 -8.39
N ILE A 96 1.24 16.07 -7.43
CA ILE A 96 1.92 16.30 -6.16
C ILE A 96 3.38 15.86 -6.26
N ARG A 97 4.18 16.69 -6.96
CA ARG A 97 5.60 16.42 -7.22
C ARG A 97 6.46 17.61 -6.80
N LEU A 98 7.56 17.33 -6.10
CA LEU A 98 8.57 18.32 -5.74
C LEU A 98 9.86 17.99 -6.46
N LYS A 99 10.39 18.93 -7.25
CA LYS A 99 11.63 18.76 -8.04
C LYS A 99 11.63 17.50 -8.93
N GLY A 100 10.45 17.16 -9.49
CA GLY A 100 10.28 15.98 -10.35
C GLY A 100 10.14 14.64 -9.60
N ALA A 101 10.30 14.62 -8.28
CA ALA A 101 10.07 13.45 -7.44
C ALA A 101 8.66 13.46 -6.84
N HIS A 102 8.08 12.27 -6.63
CA HIS A 102 6.81 12.13 -5.92
C HIS A 102 7.02 12.43 -4.44
N ILE A 103 6.21 13.33 -3.88
CA ILE A 103 6.29 13.66 -2.44
C ILE A 103 5.75 12.49 -1.62
N PHE A 104 4.60 11.94 -2.05
CA PHE A 104 3.95 10.82 -1.41
C PHE A 104 4.06 9.55 -2.25
N ASN A 105 3.98 8.39 -1.60
CA ASN A 105 3.73 7.13 -2.30
C ASN A 105 2.30 7.19 -2.89
N PRO A 106 2.13 7.18 -4.22
CA PRO A 106 0.82 7.32 -4.85
C PRO A 106 -0.23 6.34 -4.31
N ALA A 107 0.15 5.07 -4.12
CA ALA A 107 -0.79 4.05 -3.64
C ALA A 107 -1.29 4.35 -2.23
N VAL A 108 -0.36 4.65 -1.31
CA VAL A 108 -0.68 4.97 0.09
C VAL A 108 -1.51 6.24 0.16
N PHE A 109 -1.15 7.27 -0.62
CA PHE A 109 -1.91 8.51 -0.67
C PHE A 109 -3.36 8.25 -1.10
N GLY A 110 -3.57 7.50 -2.19
CA GLY A 110 -4.92 7.20 -2.68
C GLY A 110 -5.79 6.49 -1.64
N VAL A 111 -5.25 5.46 -0.98
CA VAL A 111 -5.96 4.70 0.05
C VAL A 111 -6.28 5.56 1.27
N VAL A 112 -5.28 6.25 1.83
CA VAL A 112 -5.44 7.06 3.05
C VAL A 112 -6.41 8.21 2.82
N ILE A 113 -6.29 8.93 1.70
CA ILE A 113 -7.19 10.05 1.40
C ILE A 113 -8.62 9.55 1.19
N THR A 114 -8.82 8.43 0.50
CA THR A 114 -10.18 7.85 0.35
C THR A 114 -10.78 7.52 1.71
N GLN A 115 -10.00 6.93 2.61
CA GLN A 115 -10.44 6.60 3.98
C GLN A 115 -10.76 7.84 4.81
N VAL A 116 -9.96 8.91 4.72
CA VAL A 116 -10.18 10.15 5.46
C VAL A 116 -11.40 10.92 4.95
N PHE A 117 -11.58 11.00 3.63
CA PHE A 117 -12.71 11.73 3.04
C PHE A 117 -14.04 11.00 3.20
N ASN A 118 -14.03 9.68 3.04
CA ASN A 118 -15.24 8.88 3.21
C ASN A 118 -14.88 7.46 3.67
N PRO A 119 -14.89 7.22 5.00
CA PRO A 119 -14.60 5.91 5.55
C PRO A 119 -15.45 4.78 4.96
N ALA A 120 -16.71 5.05 4.63
CA ALA A 120 -17.63 4.07 4.04
C ALA A 120 -17.17 3.58 2.64
N LEU A 121 -16.41 4.41 1.91
CA LEU A 121 -15.77 4.00 0.64
C LEU A 121 -14.58 3.06 0.87
N HIS A 122 -14.00 3.00 2.06
CA HIS A 122 -12.91 2.08 2.39
C HIS A 122 -13.41 0.83 3.15
N SER A 123 -14.41 0.97 4.02
CA SER A 123 -14.90 -0.09 4.91
C SER A 123 -16.14 -0.84 4.42
N GLY A 124 -16.82 -0.33 3.38
CA GLY A 124 -18.15 -0.80 2.99
C GLY A 124 -19.26 -0.21 3.86
N ALA A 125 -20.49 -0.24 3.34
CA ALA A 125 -21.67 0.43 3.89
C ALA A 125 -22.13 -0.08 5.28
N GLY A 126 -21.47 -1.09 5.86
CA GLY A 126 -21.83 -1.67 7.16
C GLY A 126 -20.79 -1.53 8.29
N ASN A 127 -19.56 -1.07 8.03
CA ASN A 127 -18.45 -1.19 9.00
C ASN A 127 -17.56 0.07 9.14
N ALA A 128 -18.13 1.27 8.96
CA ALA A 128 -17.39 2.53 9.07
C ALA A 128 -16.73 2.76 10.45
N THR A 129 -17.23 2.11 11.51
CA THR A 129 -16.76 2.25 12.89
C THR A 129 -15.77 1.16 13.34
N VAL A 130 -15.70 0.02 12.63
CA VAL A 130 -14.97 -1.16 13.13
C VAL A 130 -13.52 -1.23 12.64
N HIS A 131 -13.20 -0.70 11.45
CA HIS A 131 -11.86 -0.89 10.86
C HIS A 131 -10.76 0.02 11.40
N GLY A 132 -11.10 1.17 12.01
CA GLY A 132 -10.10 2.00 12.70
C GLY A 132 -9.52 1.31 13.93
N ALA A 133 -10.35 0.54 14.64
CA ALA A 133 -9.94 -0.28 15.78
C ALA A 133 -9.46 -1.67 15.37
N SER A 134 -10.06 -2.29 14.34
CA SER A 134 -9.68 -3.64 13.89
C SER A 134 -8.31 -3.69 13.24
N GLN A 135 -7.83 -2.62 12.57
CA GLN A 135 -6.45 -2.59 12.06
C GLN A 135 -5.41 -2.49 13.17
N ILE A 136 -5.77 -1.90 14.32
CA ILE A 136 -4.91 -1.91 15.51
C ILE A 136 -4.91 -3.33 16.11
N VAL A 137 -6.06 -4.02 16.17
CA VAL A 137 -6.17 -5.37 16.73
C VAL A 137 -5.62 -6.47 15.80
N GLU A 138 -5.76 -6.35 14.48
CA GLU A 138 -5.21 -7.31 13.50
C GLU A 138 -3.75 -7.01 13.16
N GLY A 139 -3.31 -5.75 13.28
CA GLY A 139 -1.91 -5.36 13.10
C GLY A 139 -1.04 -5.54 14.35
N PHE A 140 -1.62 -5.44 15.55
CA PHE A 140 -0.91 -5.56 16.84
C PHE A 140 -1.40 -6.71 17.74
N GLY A 141 -2.37 -7.52 17.30
CA GLY A 141 -2.78 -8.75 18.00
C GLY A 141 -1.81 -9.91 17.80
N PRO A 142 -2.06 -11.09 18.42
CA PRO A 142 -1.14 -12.24 18.38
C PRO A 142 -0.79 -12.72 16.95
N GLY A 143 -1.75 -12.67 16.03
CA GLY A 143 -1.52 -12.94 14.59
C GLY A 143 -0.88 -11.77 13.83
N GLY A 144 -1.06 -10.55 14.33
CA GLY A 144 -0.49 -9.30 13.80
C GLY A 144 1.00 -9.14 14.10
N LEU A 145 1.53 -9.76 15.16
CA LEU A 145 2.97 -9.75 15.49
C LEU A 145 3.81 -10.68 14.60
N ALA A 146 3.22 -11.72 14.01
CA ALA A 146 3.94 -12.68 13.17
C ALA A 146 4.41 -12.05 11.84
N VAL A 147 3.60 -11.17 11.24
CA VAL A 147 3.92 -10.51 9.97
C VAL A 147 5.10 -9.53 10.10
N PRO A 148 5.18 -8.63 11.11
CA PRO A 148 6.33 -7.79 11.39
C PRO A 148 7.62 -8.58 11.65
N LEU A 149 7.55 -9.68 12.41
CA LEU A 149 8.75 -10.43 12.79
C LEU A 149 9.50 -11.01 11.58
N ILE A 150 8.78 -11.35 10.50
CA ILE A 150 9.37 -11.88 9.26
C ILE A 150 9.66 -10.75 8.26
N LEU A 151 8.72 -9.82 8.06
CA LEU A 151 8.89 -8.77 7.05
C LEU A 151 9.90 -7.69 7.48
N VAL A 152 9.96 -7.32 8.76
CA VAL A 152 10.82 -6.21 9.21
C VAL A 152 12.30 -6.53 8.99
N PRO A 153 12.84 -7.71 9.35
CA PRO A 153 14.22 -8.07 9.02
C PRO A 153 14.50 -8.08 7.52
N PHE A 154 13.55 -8.59 6.72
CA PHE A 154 13.68 -8.64 5.26
C PHE A 154 13.68 -7.23 4.64
N LEU A 155 12.79 -6.34 5.08
CA LEU A 155 12.72 -4.95 4.64
C LEU A 155 13.94 -4.14 5.10
N LEU A 156 14.44 -4.40 6.31
CA LEU A 156 15.69 -3.82 6.80
C LEU A 156 16.88 -4.27 5.95
N PHE A 157 16.95 -5.55 5.63
CA PHE A 157 17.99 -6.10 4.76
C PHE A 157 17.90 -5.50 3.33
N ALA A 158 16.70 -5.41 2.76
CA ALA A 158 16.49 -4.77 1.47
C ALA A 158 16.90 -3.28 1.49
N ASN A 159 16.54 -2.55 2.54
CA ASN A 159 16.93 -1.15 2.72
C ASN A 159 18.43 -0.97 2.98
N TYR A 160 19.08 -1.92 3.67
CA TYR A 160 20.53 -1.98 3.83
C TYR A 160 21.22 -2.13 2.49
N ARG A 161 20.78 -3.12 1.68
CA ARG A 161 21.31 -3.35 0.33
C ARG A 161 21.09 -2.14 -0.59
N ALA A 162 19.99 -1.42 -0.41
CA ALA A 162 19.67 -0.20 -1.16
C ALA A 162 20.36 1.07 -0.64
N ARG A 163 21.15 0.99 0.45
CA ARG A 163 21.77 2.15 1.15
C ARG A 163 20.74 3.21 1.60
N LYS A 164 19.50 2.80 1.86
CA LYS A 164 18.37 3.68 2.25
C LYS A 164 17.90 3.46 3.70
N LEU A 165 18.72 2.82 4.54
CA LEU A 165 18.42 2.57 5.96
C LEU A 165 18.03 3.82 6.74
N TRP A 166 18.57 4.99 6.37
CA TRP A 166 18.26 6.24 7.05
C TRP A 166 16.77 6.62 6.98
N ILE A 167 16.03 6.12 5.99
CA ILE A 167 14.57 6.30 5.86
C ILE A 167 13.81 5.34 6.78
N ALA A 168 14.30 4.10 6.94
CA ALA A 168 13.63 3.06 7.71
C ALA A 168 13.83 3.22 9.23
N ARG A 169 15.00 3.70 9.67
CA ARG A 169 15.34 3.88 11.09
C ARG A 169 14.32 4.72 11.87
N PRO A 170 13.96 5.95 11.45
CA PRO A 170 13.02 6.78 12.22
C PRO A 170 11.63 6.15 12.28
N TYR A 171 11.18 5.48 11.21
CA TYR A 171 9.90 4.77 11.21
C TYR A 171 9.87 3.63 12.24
N LEU A 172 10.93 2.82 12.30
CA LEU A 172 11.01 1.73 13.29
C LEU A 172 11.09 2.26 14.71
N ILE A 173 11.88 3.31 14.95
CA ILE A 173 11.96 3.94 16.28
C ILE A 173 10.58 4.47 16.69
N ALA A 174 9.90 5.21 15.82
CA ALA A 174 8.56 5.73 16.10
C ALA A 174 7.55 4.60 16.36
N THR A 175 7.61 3.50 15.60
CA THR A 175 6.73 2.34 15.79
C THR A 175 6.98 1.67 17.13
N ILE A 176 8.25 1.46 17.52
CA ILE A 176 8.62 0.86 18.81
C ILE A 176 8.16 1.77 19.96
N LEU A 177 8.38 3.08 19.86
CA LEU A 177 7.96 4.04 20.87
C LEU A 177 6.44 4.05 21.02
N LEU A 178 5.70 4.19 19.92
CA LEU A 178 4.25 4.16 19.94
C LEU A 178 3.72 2.85 20.53
N PHE A 179 4.26 1.71 20.11
CA PHE A 179 3.89 0.41 20.67
C PHE A 179 4.12 0.33 22.18
N TYR A 180 5.27 0.82 22.65
CA TYR A 180 5.59 0.85 24.08
C TYR A 180 4.58 1.71 24.86
N PHE A 181 4.29 2.91 24.38
CA PHE A 181 3.34 3.83 25.03
C PHE A 181 1.89 3.35 24.97
N THR A 182 1.44 2.80 23.84
CA THR A 182 0.08 2.25 23.73
C THR A 182 -0.10 0.97 24.54
N GLY A 183 0.94 0.12 24.59
CA GLY A 183 0.96 -1.09 25.42
C GLY A 183 0.85 -0.75 26.91
N LEU A 184 1.59 0.25 27.38
CA LEU A 184 1.50 0.77 28.75
C LEU A 184 0.10 1.27 29.12
N ALA A 185 -0.58 1.98 28.20
CA ALA A 185 -1.95 2.45 28.43
C ALA A 185 -2.95 1.30 28.59
N SER A 186 -2.80 0.21 27.85
CA SER A 186 -3.65 -0.98 27.98
C SER A 186 -3.42 -1.79 29.26
N PHE A 187 -2.20 -1.81 29.82
CA PHE A 187 -1.94 -2.47 31.11
C PHE A 187 -2.54 -1.69 32.30
N ASN A 188 -2.61 -0.36 32.22
CA ASN A 188 -3.23 0.45 33.28
C ASN A 188 -4.76 0.25 33.38
N SER A 189 -5.45 -0.07 32.28
CA SER A 189 -6.88 -0.38 32.30
C SER A 189 -7.22 -1.72 32.95
N PHE A 190 -6.28 -2.66 33.06
CA PHE A 190 -6.48 -3.95 33.75
C PHE A 190 -6.25 -3.87 35.27
N ASN A 191 -5.60 -2.81 35.78
CA ASN A 191 -5.35 -2.61 37.21
C ASN A 191 -6.45 -1.78 37.92
N LEU A 192 -7.54 -1.47 37.23
CA LEU A 192 -8.68 -0.70 37.77
C LEU A 192 -9.98 -1.53 37.85
N GLN A 193 -9.90 -2.85 37.80
CA GLN A 193 -11.02 -3.77 38.08
C GLN A 193 -10.80 -4.53 39.39
#